data_AF-A0A6C0N8P0-F1
#
_entry.id   AF-A0A6C0N8P0-F1
#
_cell.length_a   1.000
_cell.length_b   1.000
_cell.length_c   1.000
_cell.angle_alpha   90.00
_cell.angle_beta   90.00
_cell.angle_gamma   90.00
#
_symmetry.space_group_name_H-M   'P 1'
#
loop_
_entity.id
_entity.type
_entity.pdbx_description
1 polymer ?
#
loop_
_entity_poly.entity_id
_entity_poly.type
_entity_poly.pdbx_seq_one_letter_code
_entity_poly.pdbx_strand_id
1 'polypeptide(L)'
;MVDLGPHKYKFRFVHLVKNIFCFVELTISFLLERNDVQESKYSWLQESIHRVMSSDINDLYQRVIQRNNTLTKLFRASRHTPRGLVICQEKLVQEAVDTLLDNGIRGQPMRDGHNQVYKSFSDVIEGKEGRFRETLLGKRVDYSGRSVIVVGPSLSLHRCGLPREIAIELFQIFIIRGLIRQHLASSIGVAKRQIREKEPIVWEILQEVMQGHPVLLNRAPTLHKLGIQAFQPVLVEGRAICLHPLVCKGFNADFDGDQMAVHLPLSLEAQAEARFLMFSHMNLLSPAIGDPISVPTQDMLIGLYVLTSGNRRGICVNRYNRWNRRNYQNERSKTNNYKYTKEPFFANSYDAIGAYRQKRINLDSPLWLRWRLDQRVIASRETPIEVHYESLGTYYEIYGHYLIVRSLKKEILFIYIRTTVGHISLYREIEEAIEGFSQVCSYRT
;
A
#
# COMPACT_ATOMS: atom_id res chain seq x y z
N MET A 1 4.69 -60.73 12.78
CA MET A 1 3.94 -59.93 13.77
C MET A 1 4.42 -60.35 15.15
N VAL A 2 5.40 -59.64 15.71
CA VAL A 2 5.88 -59.88 17.08
C VAL A 2 5.32 -58.77 17.94
N ASP A 3 4.43 -59.15 18.84
CA ASP A 3 3.78 -58.30 19.82
C ASP A 3 4.83 -57.72 20.76
N LEU A 4 5.16 -56.45 20.58
CA LEU A 4 6.07 -55.70 21.44
C LEU A 4 5.24 -54.98 22.51
N GLY A 5 5.09 -55.63 23.66
CA GLY A 5 4.26 -55.18 24.77
C GLY A 5 4.58 -53.79 25.38
N PRO A 6 3.70 -53.31 26.28
CA PRO A 6 3.63 -51.90 26.74
C PRO A 6 4.80 -51.43 27.63
N HIS A 7 5.81 -52.25 27.85
CA HIS A 7 6.94 -51.94 28.73
C HIS A 7 8.02 -51.04 28.09
N LYS A 8 8.03 -50.86 26.76
CA LYS A 8 8.99 -49.95 26.08
C LYS A 8 8.64 -48.46 26.18
N TYR A 9 7.40 -48.11 26.52
CA TYR A 9 6.98 -46.70 26.65
C TYR A 9 7.32 -46.08 28.03
N LYS A 10 7.49 -46.90 29.08
CA LYS A 10 7.85 -46.41 30.44
C LYS A 10 9.26 -45.81 30.54
N PHE A 11 10.24 -46.32 29.77
CA PHE A 11 11.64 -45.83 29.85
C PHE A 11 11.92 -44.58 29.01
N ARG A 12 11.22 -44.38 27.89
CA ARG A 12 11.38 -43.16 27.08
C ARG A 12 10.80 -41.92 27.77
N PHE A 13 9.74 -42.07 28.56
CA PHE A 13 9.06 -40.95 29.21
C PHE A 13 9.80 -40.42 30.44
N VAL A 14 10.34 -41.29 31.30
CA VAL A 14 11.18 -40.84 32.44
C VAL A 14 12.46 -40.14 31.96
N HIS A 15 13.00 -40.57 30.81
CA HIS A 15 14.14 -39.91 30.18
C HIS A 15 13.75 -38.56 29.56
N LEU A 16 12.57 -38.45 28.94
CA LEU A 16 12.02 -37.19 28.42
C LEU A 16 11.70 -36.19 29.55
N VAL A 17 11.08 -36.64 30.64
CA VAL A 17 10.75 -35.81 31.81
C VAL A 17 12.02 -35.38 32.54
N LYS A 18 13.03 -36.24 32.69
CA LYS A 18 14.36 -35.83 33.21
C LYS A 18 15.05 -34.83 32.29
N ASN A 19 14.97 -35.00 30.97
CA ASN A 19 15.59 -34.06 30.03
C ASN A 19 14.85 -32.71 29.98
N ILE A 20 13.52 -32.69 30.13
CA ILE A 20 12.72 -31.47 30.27
C ILE A 20 12.99 -30.79 31.62
N PHE A 21 13.10 -31.54 32.72
CA PHE A 21 13.50 -30.99 34.03
C PHE A 21 14.90 -30.39 33.99
N CYS A 22 15.85 -31.06 33.34
CA CYS A 22 17.22 -30.57 33.16
C CYS A 22 17.24 -29.32 32.28
N PHE A 23 16.43 -29.25 31.23
CA PHE A 23 16.33 -28.08 30.35
C PHE A 23 15.67 -26.87 31.04
N VAL A 24 14.67 -27.10 31.89
CA VAL A 24 13.99 -26.06 32.68
C VAL A 24 14.87 -25.58 33.85
N GLU A 25 15.59 -26.46 34.55
CA GLU A 25 16.60 -26.05 35.54
C GLU A 25 17.78 -25.31 34.91
N LEU A 26 18.26 -25.73 33.74
CA LEU A 26 19.31 -25.01 33.00
C LEU A 26 18.86 -23.63 32.51
N THR A 27 17.61 -23.48 32.06
CA THR A 27 17.09 -22.17 31.66
C THR A 27 16.83 -21.26 32.85
N ILE A 28 16.40 -21.81 34.00
CA ILE A 28 16.21 -21.04 35.24
C ILE A 28 17.56 -20.65 35.86
N SER A 29 18.56 -21.55 35.91
CA SER A 29 19.92 -21.22 36.35
C SER A 29 20.61 -20.22 35.41
N PHE A 30 20.47 -20.37 34.10
CA PHE A 30 21.04 -19.41 33.13
C PHE A 30 20.40 -18.01 33.21
N LEU A 31 19.13 -17.94 33.64
CA LEU A 31 18.43 -16.67 33.91
C LEU A 31 18.80 -16.08 35.29
N LEU A 32 19.19 -16.90 36.26
CA LEU A 32 19.60 -16.46 37.61
C LEU A 32 21.08 -16.06 37.68
N GLU A 33 21.95 -16.68 36.90
CA GLU A 33 23.42 -16.50 36.98
C GLU A 33 23.94 -15.29 36.18
N ARG A 34 23.07 -14.58 35.44
CA ARG A 34 23.45 -13.44 34.58
C ARG A 34 22.93 -12.06 35.00
N ASN A 35 22.29 -11.92 36.15
CA ASN A 35 21.65 -10.66 36.55
C ASN A 35 22.36 -9.96 37.74
N ASP A 36 23.56 -9.44 37.48
CA ASP A 36 24.09 -8.27 38.18
C ASP A 36 23.56 -6.99 37.48
N VAL A 37 22.28 -6.65 37.67
CA VAL A 37 21.74 -5.35 37.21
C VAL A 37 20.67 -4.82 38.17
N GLN A 38 20.96 -3.63 38.73
CA GLN A 38 20.22 -2.74 39.63
C GLN A 38 18.73 -2.98 39.96
N GLU A 39 18.43 -2.72 41.25
CA GLU A 39 17.16 -2.79 41.99
C GLU A 39 15.91 -2.12 41.36
N SER A 40 16.01 -1.32 40.30
CA SER A 40 14.83 -0.66 39.71
C SER A 40 14.07 -1.49 38.67
N LYS A 41 14.64 -2.61 38.19
CA LYS A 41 13.97 -3.55 37.24
C LYS A 41 13.09 -4.60 37.91
N TYR A 42 13.20 -4.77 39.24
CA TYR A 42 12.47 -5.79 39.96
C TYR A 42 10.97 -5.53 40.00
N SER A 43 10.50 -4.27 40.01
CA SER A 43 9.05 -3.98 40.01
C SER A 43 8.33 -4.51 38.77
N TRP A 44 8.91 -4.35 37.56
CA TRP A 44 8.31 -4.80 36.30
C TRP A 44 8.44 -6.30 36.07
N LEU A 45 9.56 -6.89 36.49
CA LEU A 45 9.74 -8.35 36.48
C LEU A 45 8.80 -9.02 37.48
N GLN A 46 8.60 -8.43 38.65
CA GLN A 46 7.72 -8.95 39.69
C GLN A 46 6.25 -8.84 39.30
N GLU A 47 5.82 -7.79 38.59
CA GLU A 47 4.48 -7.67 38.02
C GLU A 47 4.24 -8.62 36.83
N SER A 48 5.27 -8.85 36.00
CA SER A 48 5.23 -9.82 34.90
C SER A 48 5.22 -11.27 35.41
N ILE A 49 5.97 -11.55 36.48
CA ILE A 49 5.96 -12.84 37.18
C ILE A 49 4.64 -13.02 37.93
N HIS A 50 4.06 -11.98 38.55
CA HIS A 50 2.73 -12.04 39.17
C HIS A 50 1.60 -12.30 38.17
N ARG A 51 1.69 -11.79 36.94
CA ARG A 51 0.78 -12.17 35.84
C ARG A 51 0.94 -13.62 35.41
N VAL A 52 2.16 -14.16 35.47
CA VAL A 52 2.43 -15.60 35.24
C VAL A 52 1.93 -16.45 36.41
N MET A 53 1.83 -15.89 37.61
CA MET A 53 1.35 -16.55 38.85
C MET A 53 -0.18 -16.78 38.91
N SER A 54 -0.94 -16.48 37.86
CA SER A 54 -2.37 -16.85 37.70
C SER A 54 -2.64 -17.45 36.31
N SER A 55 -1.71 -18.27 35.80
CA SER A 55 -1.94 -18.99 34.54
C SER A 55 -2.48 -20.38 34.84
N ASP A 56 -3.49 -20.82 34.08
CA ASP A 56 -4.04 -22.18 34.09
C ASP A 56 -2.95 -23.27 34.08
N ILE A 57 -1.84 -23.00 33.38
CA ILE A 57 -0.67 -23.88 33.31
C ILE A 57 -0.03 -24.07 34.69
N ASN A 58 0.06 -23.03 35.52
CA ASN A 58 0.65 -23.12 36.85
C ASN A 58 -0.18 -24.02 37.77
N ASP A 59 -1.50 -23.95 37.69
CA ASP A 59 -2.41 -24.82 38.45
C ASP A 59 -2.29 -26.28 38.00
N LEU A 60 -2.24 -26.53 36.70
CA LEU A 60 -2.00 -27.86 36.12
C LEU A 60 -0.62 -28.39 36.54
N TYR A 61 0.41 -27.54 36.54
CA TYR A 61 1.77 -27.90 36.96
C TYR A 61 1.85 -28.23 38.45
N GLN A 62 1.20 -27.44 39.31
CA GLN A 62 1.12 -27.68 40.74
C GLN A 62 0.44 -29.02 41.03
N ARG A 63 -0.62 -29.38 40.29
CA ARG A 63 -1.26 -30.71 40.39
C ARG A 63 -0.30 -31.84 40.05
N VAL A 64 0.48 -31.72 38.98
CA VAL A 64 1.49 -32.74 38.62
C VAL A 64 2.49 -32.93 39.77
N ILE A 65 3.00 -31.84 40.33
CA ILE A 65 3.94 -31.87 41.47
C ILE A 65 3.28 -32.54 42.70
N GLN A 66 2.06 -32.15 43.05
CA GLN A 66 1.34 -32.72 44.19
C GLN A 66 1.11 -34.23 44.04
N ARG A 67 0.68 -34.69 42.85
CA ARG A 67 0.47 -36.11 42.56
C ARG A 67 1.79 -36.89 42.61
N ASN A 68 2.86 -36.35 42.04
CA ASN A 68 4.19 -36.97 42.07
C ASN A 68 4.77 -37.07 43.50
N ASN A 69 4.61 -36.02 44.30
CA ASN A 69 5.03 -36.02 45.71
C ASN A 69 4.25 -37.05 46.53
N THR A 70 2.95 -37.21 46.26
CA THR A 70 2.10 -38.21 46.90
C THR A 70 2.57 -39.63 46.54
N LEU A 71 2.83 -39.89 45.26
CA LEU A 71 3.38 -41.16 44.79
C LEU A 71 4.76 -41.47 45.43
N THR A 72 5.63 -40.47 45.50
CA THR A 72 6.97 -40.61 46.11
C THR A 72 6.89 -40.89 47.61
N LYS A 73 5.97 -40.23 48.33
CA LYS A 73 5.71 -40.50 49.75
C LYS A 73 5.21 -41.93 49.96
N LEU A 74 4.32 -42.44 49.09
CA LEU A 74 3.83 -43.83 49.16
C LEU A 74 4.96 -44.85 48.96
N PHE A 75 5.89 -44.60 48.03
CA PHE A 75 7.06 -45.47 47.85
C PHE A 75 8.02 -45.46 49.05
N ARG A 76 8.18 -44.30 49.71
CA ARG A 76 9.04 -44.16 50.90
C ARG A 76 8.42 -44.74 52.16
N ALA A 77 7.10 -44.67 52.30
CA ALA A 77 6.39 -45.03 53.52
C ALA A 77 6.21 -46.54 53.72
N SER A 78 6.18 -47.37 52.67
CA SER A 78 5.73 -48.76 52.83
C SER A 78 6.45 -49.79 51.95
N ARG A 79 7.08 -50.79 52.61
CA ARG A 79 7.62 -52.03 52.00
C ARG A 79 6.52 -53.04 51.60
N HIS A 80 5.27 -52.83 52.03
CA HIS A 80 4.12 -53.72 51.82
C HIS A 80 2.92 -53.01 51.17
N THR A 81 3.18 -52.03 50.30
CA THR A 81 2.09 -51.31 49.60
C THR A 81 1.39 -52.25 48.60
N PRO A 82 0.05 -52.35 48.62
CA PRO A 82 -0.68 -53.13 47.63
C PRO A 82 -0.37 -52.65 46.21
N ARG A 83 -0.04 -53.59 45.32
CA ARG A 83 0.30 -53.28 43.92
C ARG A 83 -0.81 -52.49 43.21
N GLY A 84 -2.07 -52.75 43.55
CA GLY A 84 -3.21 -52.01 43.01
C GLY A 84 -3.22 -50.52 43.36
N LEU A 85 -2.85 -50.15 44.60
CA LEU A 85 -2.80 -48.75 45.04
C LEU A 85 -1.74 -47.95 44.28
N VAL A 86 -0.59 -48.58 44.03
CA VAL A 86 0.51 -47.97 43.25
C VAL A 86 0.06 -47.73 41.81
N ILE A 87 -0.59 -48.69 41.18
CA ILE A 87 -1.11 -48.57 39.81
C ILE A 87 -2.14 -47.43 39.72
N CYS A 88 -3.02 -47.28 40.72
CA CYS A 88 -3.98 -46.18 40.76
C CYS A 88 -3.29 -44.81 40.85
N GLN A 89 -2.23 -44.67 41.65
CA GLN A 89 -1.50 -43.40 41.79
C GLN A 89 -0.64 -43.09 40.57
N GLU A 90 -0.03 -44.10 39.93
CA GLU A 90 0.62 -43.94 38.63
C GLU A 90 -0.36 -43.41 37.58
N LYS A 91 -1.60 -43.93 37.55
CA LYS A 91 -2.65 -43.46 36.63
C LYS A 91 -3.02 -41.99 36.87
N LEU A 92 -3.16 -41.57 38.12
CA LEU A 92 -3.48 -40.17 38.47
C LEU A 92 -2.36 -39.19 38.09
N VAL A 93 -1.09 -39.61 38.23
CA VAL A 93 0.05 -38.79 37.75
C VAL A 93 0.00 -38.70 36.23
N GLN A 94 -0.25 -39.80 35.52
CA GLN A 94 -0.36 -39.79 34.06
C GLN A 94 -1.51 -38.88 33.59
N GLU A 95 -2.68 -38.93 34.23
CA GLU A 95 -3.80 -38.04 33.91
C GLU A 95 -3.47 -36.57 34.17
N ALA A 96 -2.75 -36.25 35.25
CA ALA A 96 -2.30 -34.89 35.52
C ALA A 96 -1.30 -34.38 34.46
N VAL A 97 -0.44 -35.26 33.94
CA VAL A 97 0.49 -34.88 32.87
C VAL A 97 -0.21 -34.77 31.52
N ASP A 98 -1.13 -35.68 31.21
CA ASP A 98 -1.91 -35.63 29.98
C ASP A 98 -2.74 -34.34 29.93
N THR A 99 -3.38 -33.94 31.03
CA THR A 99 -4.14 -32.67 31.13
C THR A 99 -3.26 -31.42 31.04
N LEU A 100 -2.02 -31.46 31.57
CA LEU A 100 -1.06 -30.37 31.43
C LEU A 100 -0.64 -30.16 29.97
N LEU A 101 -0.38 -31.26 29.24
CA LEU A 101 0.04 -31.21 27.86
C LEU A 101 -1.11 -30.83 26.93
N ASP A 102 -2.25 -31.51 27.05
CA ASP A 102 -3.43 -31.28 26.24
C ASP A 102 -4.70 -31.68 27.01
N ASN A 103 -5.45 -30.65 27.42
CA ASN A 103 -6.64 -30.75 28.23
C ASN A 103 -7.86 -31.15 27.39
N GLY A 104 -7.79 -32.32 26.75
CA GLY A 104 -8.84 -32.84 25.88
C GLY A 104 -8.60 -34.26 25.37
N ILE A 105 -7.35 -34.76 25.41
CA ILE A 105 -6.96 -36.07 24.85
C ILE A 105 -7.81 -37.24 25.38
N ARG A 106 -8.22 -37.20 26.65
CA ARG A 106 -8.91 -38.32 27.33
C ARG A 106 -10.41 -38.13 27.51
N GLY A 107 -11.03 -37.19 26.81
CA GLY A 107 -12.48 -36.97 26.87
C GLY A 107 -12.85 -35.65 27.57
N GLN A 108 -13.50 -35.72 28.74
CA GLN A 108 -13.99 -34.50 29.40
C GLN A 108 -12.84 -33.60 29.86
N PRO A 109 -12.80 -32.34 29.38
CA PRO A 109 -11.73 -31.42 29.73
C PRO A 109 -11.85 -31.02 31.20
N MET A 110 -10.71 -30.88 31.85
CA MET A 110 -10.63 -30.46 33.24
C MET A 110 -11.03 -28.98 33.35
N ARG A 111 -11.90 -28.69 34.32
CA ARG A 111 -12.43 -27.35 34.57
C ARG A 111 -12.04 -26.84 35.95
N ASP A 112 -11.98 -25.53 36.09
CA ASP A 112 -11.79 -24.83 37.34
C ASP A 112 -13.09 -24.82 38.20
N GLY A 113 -13.04 -24.19 39.37
CA GLY A 113 -14.20 -24.01 40.25
C GLY A 113 -15.30 -23.12 39.65
N HIS A 114 -15.01 -22.32 38.63
CA HIS A 114 -15.94 -21.48 37.88
C HIS A 114 -16.42 -22.12 36.58
N ASN A 115 -16.17 -23.42 36.39
CA ASN A 115 -16.54 -24.21 35.21
C ASN A 115 -15.87 -23.73 33.90
N GLN A 116 -14.76 -23.00 33.98
CA GLN A 116 -13.89 -22.66 32.86
C GLN A 116 -12.91 -23.80 32.60
N VAL A 117 -12.68 -24.11 31.31
CA VAL A 117 -11.70 -25.13 30.91
C VAL A 117 -10.30 -24.57 31.06
N TYR A 118 -9.43 -25.29 31.78
CA TYR A 118 -8.02 -24.90 31.89
C TYR A 118 -7.34 -24.94 30.52
N LYS A 119 -6.61 -23.88 30.17
CA LYS A 119 -5.75 -23.87 28.97
C LYS A 119 -4.49 -24.72 29.19
N SER A 120 -4.30 -25.70 28.33
CA SER A 120 -3.12 -26.59 28.32
C SER A 120 -1.94 -25.99 27.54
N PHE A 121 -0.79 -26.66 27.56
CA PHE A 121 0.35 -26.25 26.74
C PHE A 121 0.04 -26.26 25.24
N SER A 122 -0.68 -27.27 24.75
CA SER A 122 -1.12 -27.34 23.35
C SER A 122 -1.97 -26.13 22.99
N ASP A 123 -2.91 -25.72 23.86
CA ASP A 123 -3.79 -24.57 23.62
C ASP A 123 -3.04 -23.23 23.57
N VAL A 124 -1.92 -23.10 24.29
CA VAL A 124 -1.07 -21.90 24.23
C VAL A 124 -0.28 -21.82 22.93
N ILE A 125 -0.02 -22.96 22.30
CA ILE A 125 0.74 -23.04 21.06
C ILE A 125 -0.18 -22.97 19.83
N GLU A 126 -1.27 -23.74 19.87
CA GLU A 126 -2.21 -23.93 18.77
C GLU A 126 -3.32 -22.87 18.76
N GLY A 127 -4.05 -22.82 17.65
CA GLY A 127 -5.20 -21.92 17.50
C GLY A 127 -4.85 -20.49 17.04
N LYS A 128 -5.86 -19.62 17.06
CA LYS A 128 -5.77 -18.24 16.59
C LYS A 128 -5.06 -17.32 17.61
N GLU A 129 -5.32 -17.56 18.89
CA GLU A 129 -4.66 -16.90 20.03
C GLU A 129 -3.38 -17.66 20.46
N GLY A 130 -2.97 -18.67 19.69
CA GLY A 130 -1.74 -19.40 19.94
C GLY A 130 -0.51 -18.52 19.71
N ARG A 131 0.55 -18.80 20.46
CA ARG A 131 1.84 -18.07 20.43
C ARG A 131 2.38 -17.86 19.02
N PHE A 132 2.26 -18.86 18.13
CA PHE A 132 2.77 -18.76 16.77
C PHE A 132 2.03 -17.72 15.93
N ARG A 133 0.70 -17.70 15.98
CA ARG A 133 -0.10 -16.79 15.15
C ARG A 133 -0.16 -15.39 15.72
N GLU A 134 -0.34 -15.27 17.04
CA GLU A 134 -0.52 -13.97 17.69
C GLU A 134 0.80 -13.22 17.93
N THR A 135 1.88 -13.92 18.28
CA THR A 135 3.14 -13.29 18.71
C THR A 135 4.26 -13.38 17.68
N LEU A 136 4.32 -14.46 16.89
CA LEU A 136 5.42 -14.65 15.92
C LEU A 136 5.06 -14.12 14.54
N LEU A 137 3.89 -14.48 14.00
CA LEU A 137 3.46 -14.06 12.66
C LEU A 137 2.87 -12.64 12.62
N GLY A 138 2.19 -12.22 13.69
CA GLY A 138 1.73 -10.85 13.90
C GLY A 138 2.45 -10.24 15.10
N LYS A 139 2.79 -8.96 15.02
CA LYS A 139 3.30 -8.19 16.17
C LYS A 139 2.72 -6.78 16.15
N ARG A 140 2.54 -6.23 17.34
CA ARG A 140 2.34 -4.79 17.49
C ARG A 140 3.67 -4.09 17.28
N VAL A 141 3.64 -2.97 16.58
CA VAL A 141 4.83 -2.24 16.17
C VAL A 141 4.77 -0.81 16.71
N ASP A 142 5.90 -0.37 17.26
CA ASP A 142 6.11 1.02 17.64
C ASP A 142 6.31 1.89 16.39
N TYR A 143 6.22 3.21 16.53
CA TYR A 143 6.28 4.18 15.42
C TYR A 143 5.22 3.91 14.33
N SER A 144 4.00 3.64 14.79
CA SER A 144 2.84 3.49 13.93
C SER A 144 1.70 4.41 14.34
N GLY A 145 0.88 4.79 13.36
CA GLY A 145 -0.32 5.61 13.56
C GLY A 145 -1.46 5.11 12.67
N ARG A 146 -2.68 5.54 12.95
CA ARG A 146 -3.86 5.24 12.11
C ARG A 146 -4.76 6.45 12.05
N SER A 147 -5.29 6.76 10.86
CA SER A 147 -6.34 7.76 10.69
C SER A 147 -7.21 7.44 9.48
N VAL A 148 -8.33 8.15 9.38
CA VAL A 148 -9.22 8.15 8.21
C VAL A 148 -8.49 8.77 7.02
N ILE A 149 -8.76 8.25 5.82
CA ILE A 149 -8.21 8.78 4.57
C ILE A 149 -9.18 9.74 3.87
N VAL A 150 -8.61 10.76 3.22
CA VAL A 150 -9.33 11.74 2.39
C VAL A 150 -8.58 11.90 1.06
N VAL A 151 -9.31 12.23 0.00
CA VAL A 151 -8.72 12.43 -1.33
C VAL A 151 -7.81 13.67 -1.36
N GLY A 152 -6.59 13.50 -1.89
CA GLY A 152 -5.62 14.58 -2.08
C GLY A 152 -5.26 14.76 -3.56
N PRO A 153 -6.10 15.44 -4.38
CA PRO A 153 -5.90 15.52 -5.82
C PRO A 153 -4.72 16.40 -6.24
N SER A 154 -4.27 17.31 -5.38
CA SER A 154 -3.11 18.18 -5.63
C SER A 154 -1.77 17.52 -5.30
N LEU A 155 -1.79 16.32 -4.70
CA LEU A 155 -0.58 15.59 -4.37
C LEU A 155 0.02 14.95 -5.62
N SER A 156 1.35 14.81 -5.65
CA SER A 156 2.00 13.93 -6.62
C SER A 156 1.78 12.48 -6.22
N LEU A 157 1.82 11.55 -7.18
CA LEU A 157 1.58 10.12 -6.94
C LEU A 157 2.47 9.51 -5.83
N HIS A 158 3.69 10.01 -5.70
CA HIS A 158 4.70 9.59 -4.71
C HIS A 158 4.58 10.27 -3.34
N ARG A 159 3.64 11.19 -3.16
CA ARG A 159 3.45 11.97 -1.92
C ARG A 159 2.18 11.54 -1.19
N CYS A 160 2.20 11.65 0.14
CA CYS A 160 1.00 11.52 0.96
C CYS A 160 0.92 12.70 1.94
N GLY A 161 -0.30 13.08 2.33
CA GLY A 161 -0.51 14.09 3.36
C GLY A 161 -0.60 13.44 4.73
N LEU A 162 0.27 13.84 5.66
CA LEU A 162 0.20 13.42 7.05
C LEU A 162 -0.33 14.55 7.95
N PRO A 163 -1.32 14.25 8.82
CA PRO A 163 -1.76 15.15 9.88
C PRO A 163 -0.63 15.61 10.79
N ARG A 164 -0.67 16.88 11.18
CA ARG A 164 0.25 17.48 12.16
C ARG A 164 0.35 16.68 13.46
N GLU A 165 -0.78 16.24 14.01
CA GLU A 165 -0.84 15.50 15.28
C GLU A 165 -0.11 14.15 15.18
N ILE A 166 -0.32 13.40 14.10
CA ILE A 166 0.33 12.10 13.87
C ILE A 166 1.81 12.27 13.55
N ALA A 167 2.16 13.28 12.74
CA ALA A 167 3.54 13.53 12.35
C ALA A 167 4.42 13.89 13.57
N ILE A 168 3.93 14.72 14.50
CA ILE A 168 4.69 15.05 15.72
C ILE A 168 5.02 13.80 16.54
N GLU A 169 4.05 12.92 16.77
CA GLU A 169 4.25 11.73 17.58
C GLU A 169 5.16 10.71 16.89
N LEU A 170 4.96 10.45 15.60
CA LEU A 170 5.79 9.52 14.84
C LEU A 170 7.25 9.99 14.75
N PHE A 171 7.48 11.29 14.56
CA PHE A 171 8.82 11.85 14.36
C PHE A 171 9.44 12.44 15.63
N GLN A 172 8.82 12.28 16.80
CA GLN A 172 9.19 12.97 18.03
C GLN A 172 10.69 12.89 18.36
N ILE A 173 11.30 11.70 18.21
CA ILE A 173 12.73 11.50 18.50
C ILE A 173 13.63 12.27 17.53
N PHE A 174 13.26 12.30 16.26
CA PHE A 174 14.01 13.02 15.22
C PHE A 174 13.91 14.54 15.45
N ILE A 175 12.76 15.04 15.88
CA ILE A 175 12.56 16.44 16.25
C ILE A 175 13.44 16.79 17.47
N ILE A 176 13.43 15.97 18.52
CA ILE A 176 14.29 16.18 19.71
C ILE A 176 15.76 16.24 19.29
N ARG A 177 16.20 15.32 18.42
CA ARG A 177 17.57 15.32 17.89
C ARG A 177 17.87 16.59 17.08
N GLY A 178 16.92 17.05 16.27
CA GLY A 178 17.02 18.29 15.48
C GLY A 178 17.20 19.53 16.37
N LEU A 179 16.34 19.68 17.38
CA LEU A 179 16.36 20.80 18.34
C LEU A 179 17.69 20.88 19.11
N ILE A 180 18.21 19.74 19.57
CA ILE A 180 19.49 19.70 20.29
C ILE A 180 20.66 20.00 19.35
N ARG A 181 20.66 19.43 18.13
CA ARG A 181 21.73 19.64 17.14
C ARG A 181 21.84 21.09 16.69
N GLN A 182 20.71 21.80 16.60
CA GLN A 182 20.67 23.22 16.23
C GLN A 182 20.84 24.15 17.45
N HIS A 183 21.14 23.62 18.64
CA HIS A 183 21.28 24.37 19.90
C HIS A 183 20.03 25.18 20.31
N LEU A 184 18.85 24.81 19.80
CA LEU A 184 17.57 25.42 20.16
C LEU A 184 17.02 24.87 21.48
N ALA A 185 17.44 23.66 21.87
CA ALA A 185 17.16 23.05 23.16
C ALA A 185 18.46 22.63 23.86
N SER A 186 18.59 22.99 25.14
CA SER A 186 19.75 22.63 25.96
C SER A 186 19.72 21.18 26.47
N SER A 187 18.54 20.57 26.58
CA SER A 187 18.37 19.20 27.06
C SER A 187 17.15 18.52 26.43
N ILE A 188 17.11 17.19 26.52
CA ILE A 188 15.96 16.37 26.07
C ILE A 188 14.67 16.79 26.78
N GLY A 189 14.75 17.18 28.06
CA GLY A 189 13.59 17.65 28.83
C GLY A 189 13.00 18.94 28.27
N VAL A 190 13.86 19.91 27.93
CA VAL A 190 13.43 21.18 27.31
C VAL A 190 12.85 20.92 25.92
N ALA A 191 13.51 20.09 25.10
CA ALA A 191 13.00 19.74 23.77
C ALA A 191 11.60 19.08 23.84
N LYS A 192 11.39 18.16 24.80
CA LYS A 192 10.07 17.56 25.03
C LYS A 192 9.02 18.58 25.47
N ARG A 193 9.40 19.59 26.25
CA ARG A 193 8.50 20.70 26.64
C ARG A 193 8.10 21.53 25.42
N GLN A 194 9.07 21.94 24.59
CA GLN A 194 8.81 22.72 23.36
C GLN A 194 7.87 21.98 22.39
N ILE A 195 8.04 20.65 22.26
CA ILE A 195 7.14 19.81 21.45
C ILE A 195 5.72 19.79 22.03
N ARG A 196 5.57 19.67 23.36
CA ARG A 196 4.27 19.70 24.04
C ARG A 196 3.57 21.06 23.89
N GLU A 197 4.33 22.14 23.97
CA GLU A 197 3.85 23.52 23.80
C GLU A 197 3.61 23.90 22.33
N LYS A 198 4.00 23.03 21.38
CA LYS A 198 3.83 23.19 19.93
C LYS A 198 4.41 24.52 19.41
N GLU A 199 5.60 24.86 19.88
CA GLU A 199 6.32 26.07 19.44
C GLU A 199 6.47 26.10 17.91
N PRO A 200 6.42 27.30 17.28
CA PRO A 200 6.45 27.44 15.82
C PRO A 200 7.68 26.75 15.18
N ILE A 201 8.82 26.84 15.87
CA ILE A 201 10.11 26.26 15.47
C ILE A 201 10.03 24.73 15.29
N VAL A 202 9.19 24.05 16.06
CA VAL A 202 9.01 22.59 15.96
C VAL A 202 8.46 22.19 14.60
N TRP A 203 7.60 23.01 14.00
CA TRP A 203 7.01 22.73 12.69
C TRP A 203 8.01 22.86 11.55
N GLU A 204 8.93 23.83 11.65
CA GLU A 204 10.00 24.02 10.68
C GLU A 204 10.97 22.82 10.69
N ILE A 205 11.40 22.40 11.88
CA ILE A 205 12.26 21.22 12.05
C ILE A 205 11.54 19.95 11.60
N LEU A 206 10.24 19.81 11.91
CA LEU A 206 9.46 18.66 11.47
C LEU A 206 9.41 18.56 9.94
N GLN A 207 9.22 19.68 9.24
CA GLN A 207 9.23 19.70 7.78
C GLN A 207 10.60 19.29 7.21
N GLU A 208 11.70 19.78 7.79
CA GLU A 208 13.07 19.40 7.38
C GLU A 208 13.30 17.89 7.56
N VAL A 209 12.93 17.35 8.73
CA VAL A 209 13.06 15.92 9.05
C VAL A 209 12.23 15.07 8.09
N MET A 210 10.97 15.44 7.85
CA MET A 210 10.05 14.68 7.01
C MET A 210 10.54 14.57 5.55
N GLN A 211 11.20 15.60 5.00
CA GLN A 211 11.75 15.56 3.64
C GLN A 211 12.78 14.42 3.45
N GLY A 212 13.47 14.03 4.52
CA GLY A 212 14.46 12.95 4.49
C GLY A 212 13.88 11.54 4.68
N HIS A 213 12.63 11.39 5.14
CA HIS A 213 12.13 10.10 5.62
C HIS A 213 10.85 9.65 4.89
N PRO A 214 10.89 8.51 4.16
CA PRO A 214 9.68 7.93 3.59
C PRO A 214 8.80 7.31 4.68
N VAL A 215 7.50 7.18 4.41
CA VAL A 215 6.54 6.49 5.28
C VAL A 215 5.82 5.39 4.52
N LEU A 216 5.43 4.33 5.21
CA LEU A 216 4.65 3.24 4.64
C LEU A 216 3.18 3.40 5.02
N LEU A 217 2.30 3.39 4.03
CA LEU A 217 0.86 3.33 4.23
C LEU A 217 0.37 1.91 3.99
N ASN A 218 -0.51 1.42 4.87
CA ASN A 218 -1.11 0.09 4.80
C ASN A 218 -2.63 0.17 5.02
N ARG A 219 -3.39 -0.51 4.17
CA ARG A 219 -4.83 -0.75 4.37
C ARG A 219 -5.08 -2.23 4.65
N ALA A 220 -5.79 -2.49 5.75
CA ALA A 220 -6.25 -3.83 6.08
C ALA A 220 -7.66 -4.07 5.50
N PRO A 221 -7.97 -5.28 4.99
CA PRO A 221 -7.10 -6.45 4.86
C PRO A 221 -6.09 -6.31 3.70
N THR A 222 -4.84 -6.72 3.95
CA THR A 222 -3.76 -6.67 2.95
C THR A 222 -3.78 -7.93 2.09
N LEU A 223 -4.41 -7.86 0.91
CA LEU A 223 -4.58 -9.02 0.01
C LEU A 223 -3.39 -9.29 -0.91
N HIS A 224 -2.61 -8.26 -1.21
CA HIS A 224 -1.51 -8.33 -2.16
C HIS A 224 -0.46 -7.27 -1.83
N LYS A 225 0.72 -7.34 -2.49
CA LYS A 225 1.88 -6.48 -2.22
C LYS A 225 1.55 -4.98 -2.24
N LEU A 226 0.66 -4.53 -3.13
CA LEU A 226 0.31 -3.12 -3.29
C LEU A 226 -0.62 -2.58 -2.19
N GLY A 227 -1.10 -3.45 -1.29
CA GLY A 227 -1.79 -3.04 -0.08
C GLY A 227 -0.87 -2.35 0.94
N ILE A 228 0.45 -2.34 0.70
CA ILE A 228 1.44 -1.54 1.42
C ILE A 228 2.32 -0.81 0.40
N GLN A 229 2.40 0.51 0.49
CA GLN A 229 3.28 1.32 -0.37
C GLN A 229 3.98 2.42 0.41
N ALA A 230 5.14 2.84 -0.09
CA ALA A 230 5.90 3.95 0.44
C ALA A 230 5.55 5.27 -0.23
N PHE A 231 5.55 6.34 0.57
CA PHE A 231 5.27 7.70 0.14
C PHE A 231 6.22 8.69 0.82
N GLN A 232 6.44 9.81 0.16
CA GLN A 232 7.06 10.99 0.76
C GLN A 232 5.98 11.76 1.53
N PRO A 233 6.08 11.88 2.86
CA PRO A 233 5.07 12.59 3.63
C PRO A 233 5.18 14.11 3.45
N VAL A 234 4.01 14.76 3.43
CA VAL A 234 3.84 16.22 3.41
C VAL A 234 2.91 16.60 4.56
N LEU A 235 3.23 17.66 5.29
CA LEU A 235 2.43 18.10 6.43
C LEU A 235 1.10 18.72 5.96
N VAL A 236 -0.02 18.32 6.57
CA VAL A 236 -1.37 18.85 6.28
C VAL A 236 -2.04 19.33 7.57
N GLU A 237 -2.83 20.40 7.47
CA GLU A 237 -3.49 21.05 8.63
C GLU A 237 -4.68 20.27 9.21
N GLY A 238 -5.13 19.21 8.53
CA GLY A 238 -6.24 18.36 8.97
C GLY A 238 -5.83 17.17 9.86
N ARG A 239 -6.82 16.36 10.26
CA ARG A 239 -6.65 15.12 11.04
C ARG A 239 -6.67 13.85 10.19
N ALA A 240 -7.04 13.95 8.92
CA ALA A 240 -7.10 12.84 7.99
C ALA A 240 -5.83 12.75 7.14
N ILE A 241 -5.50 11.52 6.72
CA ILE A 241 -4.39 11.26 5.81
C ILE A 241 -4.86 11.57 4.39
N CYS A 242 -4.14 12.43 3.67
CA CYS A 242 -4.46 12.71 2.27
C CYS A 242 -3.78 11.70 1.36
N LEU A 243 -4.58 11.00 0.55
CA LEU A 243 -4.12 9.95 -0.36
C LEU A 243 -4.36 10.36 -1.81
N HIS A 244 -3.41 10.01 -2.69
CA HIS A 244 -3.55 10.22 -4.12
C HIS A 244 -4.64 9.30 -4.72
N PRO A 245 -5.58 9.79 -5.55
CA PRO A 245 -6.70 8.98 -6.05
C PRO A 245 -6.26 7.77 -6.91
N LEU A 246 -5.17 7.89 -7.67
CA LEU A 246 -4.68 6.78 -8.51
C LEU A 246 -4.16 5.56 -7.72
N VAL A 247 -3.76 5.71 -6.45
CA VAL A 247 -3.28 4.57 -5.66
C VAL A 247 -4.42 3.80 -4.97
N CYS A 248 -5.63 4.36 -4.94
CA CYS A 248 -6.80 3.76 -4.28
C CYS A 248 -7.11 2.36 -4.80
N LYS A 249 -6.94 2.11 -6.10
CA LYS A 249 -7.15 0.77 -6.69
C LYS A 249 -6.18 -0.27 -6.13
N GLY A 250 -4.91 0.11 -5.89
CA GLY A 250 -3.91 -0.77 -5.28
C GLY A 250 -4.22 -1.10 -3.82
N PHE A 251 -4.75 -0.15 -3.06
CA PHE A 251 -5.20 -0.38 -1.69
C PHE A 251 -6.59 -0.99 -1.57
N ASN A 252 -7.33 -1.06 -2.69
CA ASN A 252 -8.76 -1.34 -2.72
C ASN A 252 -9.56 -0.40 -1.79
N ALA A 253 -9.17 0.87 -1.72
CA ALA A 253 -9.65 1.86 -0.77
C ALA A 253 -10.68 2.81 -1.39
N ASP A 254 -11.62 3.25 -0.57
CA ASP A 254 -12.59 4.31 -0.85
C ASP A 254 -12.53 5.41 0.23
N PHE A 255 -13.40 6.41 0.14
CA PHE A 255 -13.37 7.60 1.00
C PHE A 255 -14.67 7.77 1.79
N ASP A 256 -15.25 6.67 2.25
CA ASP A 256 -16.52 6.62 3.01
C ASP A 256 -16.33 6.53 4.54
N GLY A 257 -15.08 6.52 5.01
CA GLY A 257 -14.71 6.28 6.40
C GLY A 257 -13.54 5.32 6.59
N ASP A 258 -13.05 4.75 5.49
CA ASP A 258 -11.84 3.95 5.40
C ASP A 258 -10.65 4.53 6.18
N GLN A 259 -9.90 3.63 6.84
CA GLN A 259 -8.75 3.98 7.67
C GLN A 259 -7.49 3.29 7.16
N MET A 260 -6.36 4.00 7.24
CA MET A 260 -5.05 3.44 6.92
C MET A 260 -4.08 3.58 8.08
N ALA A 261 -3.23 2.57 8.22
CA ALA A 261 -2.09 2.61 9.13
C ALA A 261 -0.89 3.26 8.45
N VAL A 262 -0.12 4.01 9.23
CA VAL A 262 1.15 4.63 8.85
C VAL A 262 2.25 3.97 9.65
N HIS A 263 3.36 3.61 9.01
CA HIS A 263 4.55 3.08 9.66
C HIS A 263 5.79 3.86 9.24
N LEU A 264 6.69 4.14 10.19
CA LEU A 264 7.92 4.88 9.93
C LEU A 264 9.14 3.92 9.89
N PRO A 265 9.77 3.72 8.72
CA PRO A 265 11.04 2.97 8.63
C PRO A 265 12.19 3.74 9.30
N LEU A 266 12.87 3.11 10.26
CA LEU A 266 13.91 3.75 11.06
C LEU A 266 15.33 3.53 10.51
N SER A 267 15.70 2.28 10.20
CA SER A 267 17.06 1.97 9.73
C SER A 267 17.30 2.50 8.32
N LEU A 268 18.56 2.72 7.96
CA LEU A 268 18.92 3.21 6.63
C LEU A 268 18.57 2.20 5.54
N GLU A 269 18.71 0.91 5.83
CA GLU A 269 18.35 -0.20 4.96
C GLU A 269 16.85 -0.20 4.69
N ALA A 270 16.03 -0.08 5.74
CA ALA A 270 14.57 -0.02 5.60
C ALA A 270 14.11 1.22 4.82
N GLN A 271 14.77 2.36 5.02
CA GLN A 271 14.48 3.57 4.23
C GLN A 271 14.89 3.42 2.76
N ALA A 272 16.01 2.74 2.49
CA ALA A 272 16.44 2.42 1.13
C ALA A 272 15.46 1.47 0.44
N GLU A 273 15.05 0.39 1.11
CA GLU A 273 14.03 -0.54 0.59
C GLU A 273 12.71 0.17 0.29
N ALA A 274 12.26 1.04 1.20
CA ALA A 274 11.06 1.84 0.98
C ALA A 274 11.19 2.68 -0.30
N ARG A 275 12.32 3.38 -0.49
CA ARG A 275 12.61 4.26 -1.64
C ARG A 275 12.70 3.51 -2.97
N PHE A 276 13.41 2.39 -3.00
CA PHE A 276 13.70 1.69 -4.26
C PHE A 276 12.66 0.63 -4.64
N LEU A 277 12.01 0.00 -3.66
CA LEU A 277 11.13 -1.15 -3.91
C LEU A 277 9.65 -0.85 -3.68
N MET A 278 9.33 0.03 -2.73
CA MET A 278 7.96 0.21 -2.25
C MET A 278 7.32 1.54 -2.67
N PHE A 279 8.07 2.49 -3.23
CA PHE A 279 7.51 3.79 -3.62
C PHE A 279 6.39 3.63 -4.65
N SER A 280 5.30 4.36 -4.45
CA SER A 280 4.09 4.24 -5.28
C SER A 280 4.35 4.49 -6.78
N HIS A 281 5.24 5.43 -7.13
CA HIS A 281 5.54 5.75 -8.54
C HIS A 281 6.33 4.68 -9.28
N MET A 282 6.97 3.74 -8.56
CA MET A 282 7.64 2.59 -9.17
C MET A 282 6.70 1.39 -9.30
N ASN A 283 5.60 1.38 -8.54
CA ASN A 283 4.67 0.26 -8.42
C ASN A 283 3.36 0.54 -9.19
N LEU A 284 3.50 0.80 -10.51
CA LEU A 284 2.36 1.16 -11.38
C LEU A 284 1.64 -0.05 -11.97
N LEU A 285 2.28 -1.22 -12.00
CA LEU A 285 1.79 -2.45 -12.63
C LEU A 285 1.30 -3.47 -11.61
N SER A 286 0.34 -4.28 -12.03
CA SER A 286 -0.12 -5.45 -11.29
C SER A 286 0.95 -6.54 -11.30
N PRO A 287 1.39 -7.05 -10.14
CA PRO A 287 2.35 -8.15 -10.08
C PRO A 287 1.77 -9.47 -10.62
N ALA A 288 0.44 -9.60 -10.70
CA ALA A 288 -0.21 -10.84 -11.16
C ALA A 288 -0.34 -10.93 -12.69
N ILE A 289 -0.70 -9.82 -13.35
CA ILE A 289 -1.07 -9.81 -14.78
C ILE A 289 -0.10 -8.93 -15.60
N GLY A 290 0.59 -7.98 -14.97
CA GLY A 290 1.39 -6.97 -15.67
C GLY A 290 0.60 -5.76 -16.15
N ASP A 291 -0.73 -5.77 -16.00
CA ASP A 291 -1.59 -4.64 -16.36
C ASP A 291 -1.38 -3.41 -15.46
N PRO A 292 -1.54 -2.18 -15.98
CA PRO A 292 -1.45 -0.98 -15.17
C PRO A 292 -2.57 -0.90 -14.14
N ILE A 293 -2.22 -0.63 -12.89
CA ILE A 293 -3.17 -0.45 -11.77
C ILE A 293 -3.49 1.01 -11.55
N SER A 294 -2.48 1.89 -11.64
CA SER A 294 -2.63 3.34 -11.45
C SER A 294 -3.20 4.01 -12.71
N VAL A 295 -4.39 3.60 -13.11
CA VAL A 295 -5.10 4.11 -14.30
C VAL A 295 -6.16 5.12 -13.86
N PRO A 296 -6.41 6.20 -14.63
CA PRO A 296 -7.52 7.10 -14.37
C PRO A 296 -8.85 6.36 -14.25
N THR A 297 -9.64 6.70 -13.23
CA THR A 297 -10.98 6.14 -12.97
C THR A 297 -11.99 7.26 -12.70
N GLN A 298 -13.28 6.91 -12.75
CA GLN A 298 -14.40 7.79 -12.37
C GLN A 298 -14.32 9.17 -13.05
N ASP A 299 -14.19 10.25 -12.27
CA ASP A 299 -14.21 11.63 -12.73
C ASP A 299 -13.10 11.93 -13.74
N MET A 300 -11.92 11.32 -13.58
CA MET A 300 -10.82 11.50 -14.53
C MET A 300 -11.19 10.94 -15.92
N LEU A 301 -11.87 9.79 -15.97
CA LEU A 301 -12.31 9.21 -17.24
C LEU A 301 -13.40 10.07 -17.89
N ILE A 302 -14.34 10.60 -17.11
CA ILE A 302 -15.38 11.50 -17.63
C ILE A 302 -14.73 12.77 -18.19
N GLY A 303 -13.78 13.36 -17.47
CA GLY A 303 -13.05 14.54 -17.92
C GLY A 303 -12.29 14.29 -19.23
N LEU A 304 -11.55 13.18 -19.33
CA LEU A 304 -10.85 12.78 -20.55
C LEU A 304 -11.81 12.46 -21.70
N TYR A 305 -12.94 11.81 -21.39
CA TYR A 305 -13.97 11.49 -22.39
C TYR A 305 -14.58 12.77 -22.94
N VAL A 306 -14.99 13.72 -22.10
CA VAL A 306 -15.54 15.01 -22.56
C VAL A 306 -14.48 15.80 -23.35
N LEU A 307 -13.23 15.83 -22.88
CA LEU A 307 -12.13 16.50 -23.57
C LEU A 307 -11.87 15.92 -24.97
N THR A 308 -11.99 14.61 -25.13
CA THR A 308 -11.78 13.91 -26.41
C THR A 308 -13.08 13.65 -27.17
N SER A 309 -14.23 14.04 -26.61
CA SER A 309 -15.51 13.98 -27.28
C SER A 309 -15.51 15.08 -28.34
N GLY A 310 -15.84 14.70 -29.58
CA GLY A 310 -15.71 15.61 -30.70
C GLY A 310 -16.20 14.96 -31.98
N ASN A 311 -16.67 15.78 -32.90
CA ASN A 311 -17.30 15.31 -34.13
C ASN A 311 -16.22 14.77 -35.09
N ARG A 312 -15.81 13.51 -34.92
CA ARG A 312 -14.81 12.79 -35.74
C ARG A 312 -15.27 12.50 -37.17
N ARG A 313 -16.39 13.09 -37.62
CA ARG A 313 -16.86 12.96 -39.01
C ARG A 313 -15.74 13.44 -39.92
N GLY A 314 -15.04 12.51 -40.57
CA GLY A 314 -13.93 12.79 -41.49
C GLY A 314 -14.35 13.73 -42.62
N ILE A 315 -13.37 14.20 -43.40
CA ILE A 315 -13.60 15.13 -44.51
C ILE A 315 -14.67 14.60 -45.47
N CYS A 316 -14.69 13.28 -45.69
CA CYS A 316 -15.63 12.56 -46.55
C CYS A 316 -17.09 12.72 -46.12
N VAL A 317 -17.40 12.71 -44.81
CA VAL A 317 -18.78 12.83 -44.31
C VAL A 317 -19.29 14.27 -44.44
N ASN A 318 -18.42 15.28 -44.28
CA ASN A 318 -18.83 16.68 -44.34
C ASN A 318 -18.85 17.25 -45.79
N ARG A 319 -18.03 16.75 -46.73
CA ARG A 319 -18.07 17.19 -48.14
C ARG A 319 -19.00 16.36 -49.03
N TYR A 320 -19.18 15.06 -48.77
CA TYR A 320 -19.87 14.13 -49.69
C TYR A 320 -21.11 13.44 -49.12
N ASN A 321 -21.71 13.95 -48.04
CA ASN A 321 -22.93 13.37 -47.48
C ASN A 321 -24.07 13.33 -48.52
N ARG A 322 -24.30 12.15 -49.12
CA ARG A 322 -25.27 11.91 -50.20
C ARG A 322 -26.73 12.17 -49.77
N TRP A 323 -27.02 12.08 -48.47
CA TRP A 323 -28.35 12.35 -47.91
C TRP A 323 -28.79 13.82 -47.99
N ASN A 324 -27.85 14.78 -48.06
CA ASN A 324 -28.20 16.19 -48.27
C ASN A 324 -28.61 16.52 -49.72
N ARG A 325 -28.38 15.60 -50.68
CA ARG A 325 -28.76 15.79 -52.09
C ARG A 325 -30.19 15.35 -52.43
N ARG A 326 -30.81 14.48 -51.62
CA ARG A 326 -32.17 13.94 -51.92
C ARG A 326 -33.31 14.91 -51.56
N ASN A 327 -33.10 15.85 -50.64
CA ASN A 327 -34.13 16.82 -50.25
C ASN A 327 -34.13 18.11 -51.09
N TYR A 328 -33.52 18.10 -52.28
CA TYR A 328 -33.36 19.29 -53.13
C TYR A 328 -34.20 19.25 -54.41
N GLN A 329 -35.34 18.56 -54.39
CA GLN A 329 -36.27 18.64 -55.52
C GLN A 329 -37.59 19.33 -55.26
N ASN A 330 -37.94 19.76 -54.05
CA ASN A 330 -39.10 20.59 -53.84
C ASN A 330 -38.91 21.45 -52.59
N GLU A 331 -38.51 22.71 -52.77
CA GLU A 331 -39.09 23.89 -52.10
C GLU A 331 -38.23 25.14 -52.34
N ARG A 332 -38.82 26.12 -53.04
CA ARG A 332 -38.35 27.51 -53.05
C ARG A 332 -38.54 28.09 -51.65
N SER A 333 -37.54 27.92 -50.79
CA SER A 333 -37.51 28.54 -49.46
C SER A 333 -36.20 29.29 -49.27
N LYS A 334 -36.32 30.62 -49.25
CA LYS A 334 -35.26 31.57 -48.91
C LYS A 334 -34.78 31.31 -47.47
N THR A 335 -33.74 30.51 -47.28
CA THR A 335 -32.82 30.61 -46.13
C THR A 335 -31.44 30.07 -46.55
N ASN A 336 -30.66 30.94 -47.18
CA ASN A 336 -29.21 30.79 -47.20
C ASN A 336 -28.71 30.79 -45.76
N ASN A 337 -28.17 29.67 -45.25
CA ASN A 337 -27.04 29.64 -44.31
C ASN A 337 -26.65 28.21 -43.89
N TYR A 338 -26.34 27.32 -44.84
CA TYR A 338 -25.29 26.33 -44.57
C TYR A 338 -23.93 26.99 -44.85
N LYS A 339 -23.58 27.97 -44.03
CA LYS A 339 -22.30 28.66 -44.12
C LYS A 339 -21.24 27.67 -43.65
N TYR A 340 -20.65 26.93 -44.58
CA TYR A 340 -19.50 26.07 -44.33
C TYR A 340 -18.45 26.95 -43.64
N THR A 341 -18.38 26.86 -42.32
CA THR A 341 -17.53 27.74 -41.54
C THR A 341 -16.13 27.23 -41.79
N LYS A 342 -15.31 28.03 -42.49
CA LYS A 342 -13.95 27.65 -42.84
C LYS A 342 -13.23 27.23 -41.57
N GLU A 343 -12.86 25.95 -41.49
CA GLU A 343 -12.16 25.42 -40.33
C GLU A 343 -10.82 26.16 -40.19
N PRO A 344 -10.46 26.64 -38.99
CA PRO A 344 -9.26 27.45 -38.79
C PRO A 344 -8.00 26.58 -38.91
N PHE A 345 -6.96 27.17 -39.50
CA PHE A 345 -5.63 26.57 -39.60
C PHE A 345 -4.71 27.15 -38.53
N PHE A 346 -3.99 26.29 -37.83
CA PHE A 346 -3.01 26.63 -36.81
C PHE A 346 -1.65 26.06 -37.16
N ALA A 347 -0.62 26.90 -37.01
CA ALA A 347 0.77 26.48 -37.20
C ALA A 347 1.31 25.74 -35.97
N ASN A 348 0.80 26.05 -34.77
CA ASN A 348 1.27 25.50 -33.50
C ASN A 348 0.11 25.17 -32.55
N SER A 349 0.32 24.21 -31.64
CA SER A 349 -0.65 23.81 -30.61
C SER A 349 -0.95 24.96 -29.64
N TYR A 350 0.06 25.77 -29.30
CA TYR A 350 -0.08 26.95 -28.44
C TYR A 350 -1.06 27.99 -29.00
N ASP A 351 -1.04 28.23 -30.31
CA ASP A 351 -1.94 29.18 -30.95
C ASP A 351 -3.39 28.69 -30.92
N ALA A 352 -3.60 27.38 -31.12
CA ALA A 352 -4.91 26.76 -31.03
C ALA A 352 -5.49 26.86 -29.60
N ILE A 353 -4.67 26.57 -28.58
CA ILE A 353 -5.06 26.70 -27.17
C ILE A 353 -5.29 28.17 -26.79
N GLY A 354 -4.46 29.09 -27.30
CA GLY A 354 -4.64 30.53 -27.13
C GLY A 354 -5.96 31.02 -27.72
N ALA A 355 -6.31 30.57 -28.92
CA ALA A 355 -7.59 30.88 -29.56
C ALA A 355 -8.79 30.35 -28.76
N TYR A 356 -8.68 29.16 -28.17
CA TYR A 356 -9.67 28.62 -27.25
C TYR A 356 -9.83 29.48 -25.98
N ARG A 357 -8.71 29.88 -25.35
CA ARG A 357 -8.74 30.77 -24.17
C ARG A 357 -9.40 32.12 -24.47
N GLN A 358 -9.22 32.63 -25.69
CA GLN A 358 -9.89 33.83 -26.20
C GLN A 358 -11.36 33.60 -26.61
N LYS A 359 -11.91 32.40 -26.41
CA LYS A 359 -13.26 31.99 -26.78
C LYS A 359 -13.58 32.16 -28.28
N ARG A 360 -12.56 32.10 -29.14
CA ARG A 360 -12.73 32.15 -30.60
C ARG A 360 -13.15 30.80 -31.20
N ILE A 361 -12.85 29.72 -30.47
CA ILE A 361 -13.02 28.32 -30.88
C ILE A 361 -13.59 27.56 -29.68
N ASN A 362 -14.48 26.61 -29.94
CA ASN A 362 -15.05 25.73 -28.91
C ASN A 362 -14.23 24.42 -28.81
N LEU A 363 -14.27 23.73 -27.67
CA LEU A 363 -13.54 22.47 -27.46
C LEU A 363 -13.81 21.42 -28.56
N ASP A 364 -15.07 21.29 -28.96
CA ASP A 364 -15.53 20.25 -29.90
C ASP A 364 -15.37 20.64 -31.37
N SER A 365 -15.00 21.91 -31.64
CA SER A 365 -14.94 22.41 -33.00
C SER A 365 -13.70 21.90 -33.73
N PRO A 366 -13.85 21.37 -34.97
CA PRO A 366 -12.74 20.83 -35.74
C PRO A 366 -11.82 21.96 -36.22
N LEU A 367 -10.52 21.70 -36.15
CA LEU A 367 -9.48 22.61 -36.61
C LEU A 367 -8.36 21.85 -37.32
N TRP A 368 -7.55 22.57 -38.09
CA TRP A 368 -6.39 22.05 -38.80
C TRP A 368 -5.12 22.45 -38.07
N LEU A 369 -4.35 21.47 -37.59
CA LEU A 369 -3.07 21.71 -36.93
C LEU A 369 -1.93 21.25 -37.84
N ARG A 370 -0.92 22.10 -38.02
CA ARG A 370 0.32 21.72 -38.70
C ARG A 370 1.11 20.73 -37.83
N TRP A 371 1.34 19.53 -38.34
CA TRP A 371 2.08 18.46 -37.69
C TRP A 371 3.57 18.52 -38.02
N ARG A 372 4.42 18.22 -37.04
CA ARG A 372 5.88 18.16 -37.23
C ARG A 372 6.27 16.80 -37.83
N LEU A 373 7.14 16.82 -38.83
CA LEU A 373 7.54 15.61 -39.58
C LEU A 373 8.32 14.58 -38.74
N ASP A 374 8.95 15.00 -37.64
CA ASP A 374 9.78 14.14 -36.78
C ASP A 374 8.95 13.22 -35.88
N GLN A 375 7.67 13.54 -35.65
CA GLN A 375 6.77 12.71 -34.85
C GLN A 375 6.14 11.65 -35.75
N ARG A 376 6.50 10.38 -35.50
CA ARG A 376 6.10 9.18 -36.28
C ARG A 376 4.61 9.20 -36.61
N VAL A 377 4.28 9.52 -37.86
CA VAL A 377 2.94 9.37 -38.40
C VAL A 377 2.70 7.88 -38.66
N ILE A 378 1.82 7.25 -37.87
CA ILE A 378 1.26 5.95 -38.22
C ILE A 378 0.17 6.20 -39.26
N ALA A 379 0.55 6.40 -40.52
CA ALA A 379 -0.42 6.39 -41.62
C ALA A 379 -0.51 4.95 -42.13
N SER A 380 -1.69 4.34 -41.99
CA SER A 380 -2.15 3.27 -42.87
C SER A 380 -1.93 3.70 -44.32
N ARG A 381 -1.57 2.76 -45.21
CA ARG A 381 -1.43 3.01 -46.66
C ARG A 381 -2.81 3.33 -47.27
N GLU A 382 -3.30 4.54 -47.06
CA GLU A 382 -4.56 5.04 -47.61
C GLU A 382 -4.29 5.80 -48.91
N THR A 383 -5.19 5.66 -49.89
CA THR A 383 -5.18 6.49 -51.10
C THR A 383 -5.80 7.86 -50.80
N PRO A 384 -5.29 8.95 -51.39
CA PRO A 384 -5.86 10.28 -51.19
C PRO A 384 -7.29 10.32 -51.75
N ILE A 385 -8.20 10.97 -51.03
CA ILE A 385 -9.60 11.14 -51.42
C ILE A 385 -9.70 12.19 -52.54
N GLU A 386 -8.94 13.28 -52.41
CA GLU A 386 -8.86 14.36 -53.39
C GLU A 386 -7.42 14.86 -53.51
N VAL A 387 -7.07 15.33 -54.71
CA VAL A 387 -5.79 16.03 -54.95
C VAL A 387 -6.09 17.36 -55.62
N HIS A 388 -5.68 18.47 -55.01
CA HIS A 388 -5.88 19.83 -55.54
C HIS A 388 -4.54 20.39 -55.98
N TYR A 389 -4.46 20.93 -57.20
CA TYR A 389 -3.23 21.57 -57.73
C TYR A 389 -3.37 23.10 -57.71
N GLU A 390 -2.39 23.78 -57.15
CA GLU A 390 -2.26 25.25 -57.26
C GLU A 390 -1.43 25.63 -58.49
N SER A 391 -1.70 26.82 -59.02
CA SER A 391 -0.99 27.39 -60.16
C SER A 391 0.51 27.60 -59.92
N LEU A 392 0.93 27.66 -58.66
CA LEU A 392 2.33 27.81 -58.22
C LEU A 392 3.08 26.46 -58.14
N GLY A 393 2.44 25.34 -58.50
CA GLY A 393 3.06 24.01 -58.53
C GLY A 393 3.02 23.23 -57.21
N THR A 394 2.48 23.83 -56.15
CA THR A 394 2.11 23.13 -54.92
C THR A 394 0.83 22.34 -55.15
N TYR A 395 0.73 21.15 -54.54
CA TYR A 395 -0.51 20.39 -54.57
C TYR A 395 -0.84 19.80 -53.20
N TYR A 396 -2.14 19.70 -52.92
CA TYR A 396 -2.70 19.20 -51.67
C TYR A 396 -3.24 17.80 -51.88
N GLU A 397 -2.69 16.83 -51.16
CA GLU A 397 -3.28 15.49 -51.04
C GLU A 397 -4.18 15.47 -49.80
N ILE A 398 -5.49 15.29 -50.01
CA ILE A 398 -6.50 15.33 -48.94
C ILE A 398 -6.89 13.89 -48.61
N TYR A 399 -6.68 13.49 -47.36
CA TYR A 399 -7.03 12.18 -46.81
C TYR A 399 -8.20 12.31 -45.82
N GLY A 400 -8.68 11.22 -45.25
CA GLY A 400 -9.86 11.25 -44.37
C GLY A 400 -9.73 12.21 -43.18
N HIS A 401 -8.53 12.27 -42.59
CA HIS A 401 -8.25 13.00 -41.34
C HIS A 401 -6.99 13.88 -41.37
N TYR A 402 -6.25 13.89 -42.48
CA TYR A 402 -5.05 14.70 -42.65
C TYR A 402 -4.92 15.22 -44.09
N LEU A 403 -4.08 16.23 -44.27
CA LEU A 403 -3.81 16.89 -45.53
C LEU A 403 -2.30 17.03 -45.67
N ILE A 404 -1.75 16.61 -46.81
CA ILE A 404 -0.32 16.72 -47.12
C ILE A 404 -0.14 17.77 -48.21
N VAL A 405 0.75 18.73 -47.96
CA VAL A 405 1.19 19.71 -48.95
C VAL A 405 2.51 19.25 -49.55
N ARG A 406 2.55 19.05 -50.86
CA ARG A 406 3.76 18.64 -51.58
C ARG A 406 4.21 19.67 -52.60
N SER A 407 5.52 19.68 -52.86
CA SER A 407 6.11 20.44 -53.96
C SER A 407 6.04 19.66 -55.29
N LEU A 408 6.31 20.32 -56.42
CA LEU A 408 6.46 19.68 -57.73
C LEU A 408 7.46 18.50 -57.73
N LYS A 409 8.48 18.54 -56.85
CA LYS A 409 9.49 17.47 -56.69
C LYS A 409 9.00 16.31 -55.82
N LYS A 410 7.71 16.29 -55.44
CA LYS A 410 7.06 15.32 -54.53
C LYS A 410 7.58 15.32 -53.09
N GLU A 411 8.38 16.30 -52.72
CA GLU A 411 8.82 16.54 -51.34
C GLU A 411 7.65 17.03 -50.48
N ILE A 412 7.56 16.53 -49.25
CA ILE A 412 6.52 16.93 -48.29
C ILE A 412 6.95 18.24 -47.66
N LEU A 413 6.17 19.31 -47.88
CA LEU A 413 6.39 20.61 -47.25
C LEU A 413 5.77 20.65 -45.86
N PHE A 414 4.46 20.39 -45.77
CA PHE A 414 3.70 20.44 -44.52
C PHE A 414 2.68 19.31 -44.47
N ILE A 415 2.44 18.80 -43.26
CA ILE A 415 1.32 17.90 -42.97
C ILE A 415 0.38 18.66 -42.03
N TYR A 416 -0.90 18.66 -42.34
CA TYR A 416 -1.95 19.18 -41.47
C TYR A 416 -2.84 18.04 -41.01
N ILE A 417 -3.11 17.96 -39.72
CA ILE A 417 -4.01 16.97 -39.13
C ILE A 417 -5.28 17.68 -38.69
N ARG A 418 -6.43 17.10 -39.01
CA ARG A 418 -7.72 17.58 -38.56
C ARG A 418 -7.99 17.01 -37.18
N THR A 419 -8.04 17.87 -36.18
CA THR A 419 -8.19 17.50 -34.76
C THR A 419 -9.08 18.50 -34.03
N THR A 420 -9.26 18.33 -32.72
CA THR A 420 -9.95 19.28 -31.85
C THR A 420 -8.99 19.83 -30.79
N VAL A 421 -9.35 20.95 -30.18
CA VAL A 421 -8.54 21.58 -29.13
C VAL A 421 -8.31 20.61 -27.96
N GLY A 422 -9.33 19.83 -27.58
CA GLY A 422 -9.22 18.91 -26.45
C GLY A 422 -8.22 17.76 -26.70
N HIS A 423 -8.20 17.18 -27.90
CA HIS A 423 -7.17 16.20 -28.27
C HIS A 423 -5.77 16.82 -28.26
N ILE A 424 -5.61 18.04 -28.80
CA ILE A 424 -4.33 18.74 -28.78
C ILE A 424 -3.85 18.93 -27.33
N SER A 425 -4.74 19.33 -26.43
CA SER A 425 -4.41 19.49 -25.02
C SER A 425 -3.93 18.17 -24.41
N LEU A 426 -4.64 17.07 -24.65
CA LEU A 426 -4.26 15.76 -24.12
C LEU A 426 -2.91 15.27 -24.67
N TYR A 427 -2.72 15.32 -25.98
CA TYR A 427 -1.46 14.88 -26.60
C TYR A 427 -0.27 15.72 -26.16
N ARG A 428 -0.48 17.01 -25.92
CA ARG A 428 0.55 17.89 -25.39
C ARG A 428 0.99 17.47 -23.98
N GLU A 429 0.05 17.20 -23.08
CA GLU A 429 0.38 16.72 -21.73
C GLU A 429 1.15 15.39 -21.77
N ILE A 430 0.81 14.51 -22.73
CA ILE A 430 1.53 13.25 -22.95
C ILE A 430 2.95 13.52 -23.46
N GLU A 431 3.11 14.41 -24.43
CA GLU A 431 4.42 14.77 -24.99
C GLU A 431 5.32 15.41 -23.92
N GLU A 432 4.81 16.38 -23.17
CA GLU A 432 5.53 17.03 -22.07
C GLU A 432 5.94 16.01 -20.99
N ALA A 433 5.08 15.03 -20.68
CA ALA A 433 5.40 13.96 -19.74
C ALA A 433 6.51 13.02 -20.27
N ILE A 434 6.50 12.69 -21.56
CA ILE A 434 7.54 11.86 -22.20
C ILE A 434 8.87 12.61 -22.25
N GLU A 435 8.87 13.89 -22.64
CA GLU A 435 10.06 14.74 -22.67
C GLU A 435 10.65 14.87 -21.27
N GLY A 436 9.81 15.17 -20.26
CA GLY A 436 10.22 15.23 -18.86
C GLY A 436 10.86 13.94 -18.37
N PHE A 437 10.32 12.77 -18.75
CA PHE A 437 10.91 11.48 -18.41
C PHE A 437 12.29 11.28 -19.07
N SER A 438 12.43 11.62 -20.35
CA SER A 438 13.69 11.45 -21.07
C SER A 438 14.82 12.32 -20.51
N GLN A 439 14.51 13.56 -20.10
CA GLN A 439 15.47 14.44 -19.41
C GLN A 439 15.90 13.87 -18.06
N VAL A 440 14.96 13.37 -17.24
CA VAL A 440 15.29 12.78 -15.93
C VAL A 440 16.17 11.53 -16.09
N CYS A 441 15.96 10.71 -17.12
CA CYS A 441 16.81 9.56 -17.42
C CYS A 441 18.22 9.97 -17.86
N SER A 442 18.39 11.05 -18.62
CA SER A 442 19.71 11.51 -19.07
C SER A 442 20.60 12.09 -17.96
N TYR A 443 20.02 12.57 -16.86
CA TYR A 443 20.77 13.06 -15.70
C TYR A 443 21.13 11.95 -14.68
N ARG A 444 20.62 10.73 -14.88
CA ARG A 444 20.89 9.56 -14.02
C ARG A 444 21.93 8.59 -14.61
N THR A 445 22.37 8.81 -15.85
CA THR A 445 23.54 8.18 -16.47
C THR A 445 24.73 9.11 -16.37
#